data_AF-A0A062XZC7-F1
#
_entry.id   AF-A0A062XZC7-F1
#
_cell.length_a   1.000
_cell.length_b   1.000
_cell.length_c   1.000
_cell.angle_alpha   90.00
_cell.angle_beta   90.00
_cell.angle_gamma   90.00
#
_symmetry.space_group_name_H-M   'P 1'
#
loop_
_entity.id
_entity.type
_entity.pdbx_description
1 polymer ?
#
loop_
_entity_poly.entity_id
_entity_poly.type
_entity_poly.pdbx_seq_one_letter_code
_entity_poly.pdbx_strand_id
1 'polypeptide(L)'
;MVLLHRLSGSKKALDACRLVEKLYLAGEKVVVWFQDQGRAAIFDQYLWTFSDTSFVPHRLVVEKGEVEEPVAIVVGELVNPNQASHLVVVEPPKNYKGIRGFTQVHDLLLAGEERKDKWEAAGFQVEEARTR
;
A
#
# COMPACT_ATOMS: atom_id res chain seq x y z
N MET A 1 10.40 2.13 -8.58
CA MET A 1 10.33 0.71 -9.00
C MET A 1 9.11 0.06 -8.36
N VAL A 2 8.54 -0.99 -8.97
CA VAL A 2 7.44 -1.77 -8.42
C VAL A 2 7.97 -3.12 -7.93
N LEU A 3 7.64 -3.50 -6.70
CA LEU A 3 7.83 -4.85 -6.15
C LEU A 3 6.49 -5.58 -6.10
N LEU A 4 6.40 -6.71 -6.79
CA LEU A 4 5.25 -7.60 -6.75
C LEU A 4 5.39 -8.59 -5.58
N HIS A 5 4.44 -8.57 -4.66
CA HIS A 5 4.38 -9.49 -3.52
C HIS A 5 3.32 -10.56 -3.83
N ARG A 6 3.77 -11.75 -4.23
CA ARG A 6 2.88 -12.91 -4.42
C ARG A 6 2.57 -13.53 -3.07
N LEU A 7 1.32 -13.39 -2.64
CA LEU A 7 0.85 -13.89 -1.38
C LEU A 7 0.48 -15.37 -1.50
N SER A 8 0.90 -16.17 -0.51
CA SER A 8 0.60 -17.61 -0.45
C SER A 8 -0.78 -17.92 0.13
N GLY A 9 -1.34 -17.00 0.93
CA GLY A 9 -2.66 -17.13 1.54
C GLY A 9 -3.73 -16.28 0.84
N SER A 10 -4.99 -16.43 1.25
CA SER A 10 -6.12 -15.62 0.77
C SER A 10 -6.32 -14.31 1.55
N LYS A 11 -5.56 -14.08 2.62
CA LYS A 11 -5.74 -12.95 3.54
C LYS A 11 -4.90 -11.73 3.14
N LYS A 12 -5.19 -11.14 1.97
CA LYS A 12 -4.45 -9.97 1.46
C LYS A 12 -4.34 -8.82 2.46
N ALA A 13 -5.42 -8.53 3.20
CA ALA A 13 -5.42 -7.45 4.21
C ALA A 13 -4.40 -7.69 5.34
N LEU A 14 -4.23 -8.94 5.79
CA LEU A 14 -3.28 -9.26 6.85
C LEU A 14 -1.83 -9.09 6.38
N ASP A 15 -1.52 -9.55 5.16
CA ASP A 15 -0.18 -9.40 4.59
C ASP A 15 0.12 -7.92 4.28
N ALA A 16 -0.89 -7.14 3.90
CA ALA A 16 -0.77 -5.69 3.78
C ALA A 16 -0.45 -5.02 5.12
N CYS A 17 -1.16 -5.36 6.21
CA CYS A 17 -0.86 -4.85 7.55
C CYS A 17 0.59 -5.18 7.97
N ARG A 18 1.03 -6.43 7.78
CA ARG A 18 2.40 -6.87 8.09
C ARG A 18 3.45 -6.12 7.28
N LEU A 19 3.20 -5.88 6.00
CA LEU A 19 4.11 -5.11 5.16
C LEU A 19 4.19 -3.65 5.63
N VAL A 20 3.05 -3.03 5.91
CA VAL A 20 2.98 -1.64 6.39
C VAL A 20 3.70 -1.49 7.73
N GLU A 21 3.47 -2.40 8.69
CA GLU A 21 4.17 -2.44 9.97
C GLU A 21 5.68 -2.59 9.75
N LYS A 22 6.11 -3.53 8.89
CA LYS A 22 7.53 -3.73 8.57
C LYS A 22 8.19 -2.47 8.01
N LEU A 23 7.53 -1.77 7.09
CA LEU A 23 8.04 -0.52 6.51
C LEU A 23 8.10 0.59 7.56
N TYR A 24 7.05 0.73 8.36
CA TYR A 24 7.00 1.69 9.47
C TYR A 24 8.13 1.46 10.48
N LEU A 25 8.35 0.20 10.92
CA LEU A 25 9.42 -0.17 11.85
C LEU A 25 10.82 0.05 11.25
N ALA A 26 10.95 0.09 9.92
CA ALA A 26 12.19 0.47 9.24
C ALA A 26 12.40 2.00 9.17
N GLY A 27 11.48 2.80 9.71
CA GLY A 27 11.52 4.26 9.67
C GLY A 27 10.95 4.86 8.39
N GLU A 28 10.33 4.04 7.53
CA GLU A 28 9.77 4.50 6.27
C GLU A 28 8.38 5.11 6.44
N LYS A 29 8.11 6.16 5.68
CA LYS A 29 6.75 6.69 5.52
C LYS A 29 6.02 5.97 4.39
N VAL A 30 4.76 5.63 4.62
CA VAL A 30 3.96 4.77 3.76
C VAL A 30 2.63 5.44 3.40
N VAL A 31 2.23 5.30 2.15
CA VAL A 31 0.84 5.49 1.70
C VAL A 31 0.26 4.12 1.38
N VAL A 32 -0.94 3.83 1.88
CA VAL A 32 -1.74 2.67 1.48
C VAL A 32 -2.94 3.20 0.71
N TRP A 33 -3.11 2.77 -0.53
CA TRP A 33 -4.15 3.33 -1.39
C TRP A 33 -5.34 2.38 -1.58
N PHE A 34 -6.53 2.94 -1.53
CA PHE A 34 -7.80 2.27 -1.78
C PHE A 34 -8.67 3.09 -2.73
N GLN A 35 -9.41 2.40 -3.60
CA GLN A 35 -10.43 2.99 -4.44
C GLN A 35 -11.75 3.21 -3.69
N ASP A 36 -12.05 2.32 -2.73
CA ASP A 36 -13.31 2.27 -1.99
C ASP A 36 -13.11 2.68 -0.52
N GLN A 37 -13.95 3.60 -0.05
CA GLN A 37 -13.88 4.13 1.31
C GLN A 37 -14.22 3.07 2.36
N GLY A 38 -15.15 2.15 2.07
CA GLY A 38 -15.53 1.07 2.98
C GLY A 38 -14.37 0.12 3.24
N ARG A 39 -13.67 -0.31 2.18
CA ARG A 39 -12.45 -1.13 2.29
C ARG A 39 -11.34 -0.43 3.04
N ALA A 40 -11.14 0.87 2.80
CA ALA A 40 -10.16 1.67 3.52
C ALA A 40 -10.46 1.77 5.02
N ALA A 41 -11.73 1.99 5.40
CA ALA A 41 -12.15 2.04 6.79
C ALA A 41 -12.00 0.69 7.50
N ILE A 42 -12.28 -0.43 6.82
CA ILE A 42 -12.02 -1.77 7.34
C ILE A 42 -10.51 -1.96 7.55
N PHE A 43 -9.68 -1.53 6.60
CA PHE A 43 -8.23 -1.65 6.71
C PHE A 43 -7.67 -0.78 7.84
N ASP A 44 -8.16 0.44 8.02
CA ASP A 44 -7.83 1.36 9.13
C ASP A 44 -8.07 0.69 10.49
N GLN A 45 -9.29 0.16 10.72
CA GLN A 45 -9.59 -0.59 11.94
C GLN A 45 -8.74 -1.84 12.10
N TYR A 46 -8.47 -2.54 10.99
CA TYR A 46 -7.69 -3.77 11.03
C TYR A 46 -6.22 -3.50 11.34
N LEU A 47 -5.65 -2.39 10.88
CA LEU A 47 -4.27 -2.01 11.14
C LEU A 47 -4.01 -1.76 12.64
N TRP A 48 -5.05 -1.40 13.41
CA TRP A 48 -4.99 -1.34 14.87
C TRP A 48 -5.05 -2.70 15.58
N THR A 49 -5.66 -3.71 14.95
CA THR A 49 -6.12 -4.93 15.65
C THR A 49 -5.56 -6.24 15.08
N PHE A 50 -4.80 -6.20 13.98
CA PHE A 50 -4.27 -7.41 13.35
C PHE A 50 -3.22 -8.15 14.20
N SER A 51 -2.63 -7.47 15.20
CA SER A 51 -1.68 -8.03 16.16
C SER A 51 -1.74 -7.25 17.48
N ASP A 52 -1.82 -7.96 18.61
CA ASP A 52 -1.91 -7.37 19.96
C ASP A 52 -0.66 -6.55 20.34
N THR A 53 0.46 -6.74 19.63
CA THR A 53 1.73 -6.07 19.89
C THR A 53 2.09 -5.01 18.84
N SER A 54 1.27 -4.85 17.81
CA SER A 54 1.52 -3.88 16.74
C SER A 54 0.99 -2.50 17.13
N PHE A 55 1.83 -1.47 16.96
CA PHE A 55 1.40 -0.08 17.02
C PHE A 55 1.92 0.65 15.78
N VAL A 56 1.04 0.89 14.82
CA VAL A 56 1.35 1.62 13.58
C VAL A 56 0.58 2.94 13.60
N PRO A 57 1.21 4.10 13.86
CA PRO A 57 0.52 5.38 13.83
C PRO A 57 0.07 5.70 12.40
N HIS A 58 -1.24 5.77 12.18
CA HIS A 58 -1.80 5.97 10.85
C HIS A 58 -3.00 6.92 10.84
N ARG A 59 -3.29 7.44 9.65
CA ARG A 59 -4.45 8.31 9.39
C ARG A 59 -5.20 7.88 8.14
N LEU A 60 -6.52 7.73 8.25
CA LEU A 60 -7.42 7.65 7.10
C LEU A 60 -7.60 9.04 6.46
N VAL A 61 -7.32 9.13 5.15
CA VAL A 61 -7.34 10.35 4.34
C VAL A 61 -8.39 10.20 3.25
N VAL A 62 -9.56 10.79 3.48
CA VAL A 62 -10.70 10.81 2.53
C VAL A 62 -10.72 12.11 1.71
N GLU A 63 -10.21 13.20 2.27
CA GLU A 63 -10.12 14.51 1.63
C GLU A 63 -8.65 14.96 1.54
N LYS A 64 -8.36 15.90 0.63
CA LYS A 64 -7.00 16.42 0.46
C LYS A 64 -6.57 17.18 1.72
N GLY A 65 -5.41 16.81 2.26
CA GLY A 65 -4.78 17.47 3.41
C GLY A 65 -3.43 16.84 3.70
N GLU A 66 -2.55 17.59 4.36
CA GLU A 66 -1.30 17.05 4.89
C GLU A 66 -1.56 16.31 6.20
N VAL A 67 -0.79 15.25 6.43
CA VAL A 67 -0.89 14.45 7.67
C VAL A 67 0.50 14.21 8.24
N GLU A 68 0.60 14.22 9.56
CA GLU A 68 1.87 14.00 10.27
C GLU A 68 2.17 12.51 10.47
N GLU A 69 1.14 11.67 10.43
CA GLU A 69 1.28 10.24 10.64
C GLU A 69 2.17 9.59 9.56
N PRO A 70 3.12 8.72 9.97
CA PRO A 70 4.04 8.06 9.05
C PRO A 70 3.31 7.12 8.08
N VAL A 71 2.10 6.68 8.40
CA VAL A 71 1.26 5.88 7.52
C VAL A 71 -0.03 6.62 7.18
N ALA A 72 -0.29 6.83 5.89
CA ALA A 72 -1.51 7.44 5.39
C ALA A 72 -2.33 6.43 4.58
N ILE A 73 -3.60 6.21 4.94
CA ILE A 73 -4.54 5.37 4.20
C ILE A 73 -5.35 6.29 3.29
N VAL A 74 -5.03 6.34 2.00
CA VAL A 74 -5.59 7.28 1.04
C VAL A 74 -6.73 6.64 0.25
N VAL A 75 -7.85 7.35 0.14
CA VAL A 75 -9.04 6.91 -0.60
C VAL A 75 -9.25 7.73 -1.87
N GLY A 76 -9.55 7.06 -2.98
CA GLY A 76 -9.97 7.72 -4.22
C GLY A 76 -8.78 8.20 -5.06
N GLU A 77 -8.60 9.52 -5.19
CA GLU A 77 -7.46 10.06 -5.94
C GLU A 77 -6.16 9.81 -5.18
N LEU A 78 -5.15 9.22 -5.83
CA LEU A 78 -3.86 8.99 -5.19
C LEU A 78 -3.17 10.32 -4.93
N VAL A 79 -2.98 10.63 -3.65
CA VAL A 79 -2.19 11.75 -3.14
C VAL A 79 -1.09 11.22 -2.22
N ASN A 80 -0.06 12.02 -1.95
CA ASN A 80 1.02 11.69 -1.03
C ASN A 80 1.07 12.71 0.14
N PRO A 81 0.16 12.59 1.11
CA PRO A 81 -0.09 13.64 2.12
C PRO A 81 0.98 13.71 3.21
N ASN A 82 1.78 12.64 3.37
CA ASN A 82 2.83 12.53 4.39
C ASN A 82 4.25 12.51 3.79
N GLN A 83 4.38 12.75 2.48
CA GLN A 83 5.66 12.69 1.76
C GLN A 83 6.31 11.30 1.86
N ALA A 84 5.51 10.24 1.78
CA ALA A 84 5.95 8.85 1.81
C ALA A 84 6.84 8.48 0.62
N SER A 85 7.87 7.70 0.91
CA SER A 85 8.71 7.04 -0.11
C SER A 85 8.07 5.76 -0.65
N HIS A 86 7.17 5.14 0.13
CA HIS A 86 6.57 3.84 -0.17
C HIS A 86 5.07 3.94 -0.43
N LEU A 87 4.61 3.32 -1.50
CA LEU A 87 3.19 3.12 -1.79
C LEU A 87 2.85 1.64 -1.69
N VAL A 88 1.81 1.28 -0.94
CA VAL A 88 1.26 -0.08 -0.87
C VAL A 88 -0.07 -0.11 -1.60
N VAL A 89 -0.19 -1.03 -2.54
CA VAL A 89 -1.37 -1.24 -3.40
C VAL A 89 -1.88 -2.67 -3.17
N VAL A 90 -3.14 -2.78 -2.75
CA VAL A 90 -3.80 -4.07 -2.49
C VAL A 90 -4.85 -4.42 -3.55
N GLU A 91 -5.22 -3.45 -4.39
CA GLU A 91 -6.17 -3.63 -5.49
C GLU A 91 -5.70 -2.87 -6.74
N PRO A 92 -6.11 -3.28 -7.96
CA PRO A 92 -5.64 -2.65 -9.18
C PRO A 92 -5.90 -1.13 -9.21
N PRO A 93 -4.87 -0.28 -9.36
CA PRO A 93 -5.07 1.15 -9.56
C PRO A 93 -5.84 1.43 -10.85
N LYS A 94 -6.72 2.44 -10.85
CA LYS A 94 -7.38 2.89 -12.09
C LYS A 94 -6.42 3.60 -13.04
N ASN A 95 -5.43 4.31 -12.49
CA ASN A 95 -4.46 5.08 -13.27
C ASN A 95 -3.02 4.78 -12.84
N TYR A 96 -2.43 3.74 -13.42
CA TYR A 96 -1.03 3.36 -13.19
C TYR A 96 -0.05 4.48 -13.57
N LYS A 97 -0.31 5.21 -14.67
CA LYS A 97 0.57 6.29 -15.16
C LYS A 97 0.53 7.53 -14.26
N GLY A 98 -0.52 7.71 -13.46
CA GLY A 98 -0.63 8.80 -12.49
C GLY A 98 0.22 8.59 -11.23
N ILE A 99 0.70 7.37 -10.99
CA ILE A 99 1.50 7.05 -9.81
C ILE A 99 2.91 7.60 -9.99
N ARG A 100 3.28 8.58 -9.17
CA ARG A 100 4.57 9.29 -9.21
C ARG A 100 4.98 9.69 -7.79
N GLY A 101 6.25 10.04 -7.58
CA GLY A 101 6.74 10.56 -6.30
C GLY A 101 7.03 9.51 -5.22
N PHE A 102 6.84 8.21 -5.51
CA PHE A 102 7.23 7.12 -4.64
C PHE A 102 8.49 6.44 -5.16
N THR A 103 9.47 6.22 -4.29
CA THR A 103 10.68 5.45 -4.59
C THR A 103 10.33 4.00 -4.89
N GLN A 104 9.41 3.42 -4.11
CA GLN A 104 9.01 2.04 -4.21
C GLN A 104 7.49 1.87 -4.11
N VAL A 105 6.92 1.10 -5.04
CA VAL A 105 5.52 0.68 -5.02
C VAL A 105 5.49 -0.81 -4.70
N HIS A 106 4.68 -1.22 -3.73
CA HIS A 106 4.47 -2.59 -3.33
C HIS A 106 3.08 -3.03 -3.79
N ASP A 107 3.01 -3.96 -4.74
CA ASP A 107 1.75 -4.48 -5.25
C ASP A 107 1.50 -5.90 -4.73
N LEU A 108 0.43 -6.08 -3.95
CA LEU A 108 0.09 -7.36 -3.32
C LEU A 108 -0.89 -8.15 -4.18
N LEU A 109 -0.46 -9.33 -4.60
CA LEU A 109 -1.15 -10.21 -5.53
C LEU A 109 -1.50 -11.54 -4.86
N LEU A 110 -2.76 -11.93 -4.89
CA LEU A 110 -3.21 -13.29 -4.61
C LEU A 110 -2.91 -14.21 -5.79
N ALA A 111 -3.02 -15.52 -5.56
CA ALA A 111 -2.95 -16.52 -6.61
C ALA A 111 -3.92 -16.19 -7.76
N GLY A 112 -3.39 -16.18 -8.99
CA GLY A 112 -4.14 -15.88 -10.21
C GLY A 112 -4.28 -14.39 -10.57
N GLU A 113 -3.86 -13.47 -9.69
CA GLU A 113 -3.77 -12.06 -10.07
C GLU A 113 -2.46 -11.77 -10.81
N GLU A 114 -2.56 -11.15 -11.99
CA GLU A 114 -1.42 -10.68 -12.77
C GLU A 114 -1.55 -9.18 -13.07
N ARG A 115 -0.51 -8.42 -12.72
CA ARG A 115 -0.45 -6.97 -12.95
C ARG A 115 0.88 -6.48 -13.54
N LYS A 116 1.87 -7.36 -13.75
CA LYS A 116 3.21 -7.01 -14.24
C LYS A 116 3.15 -6.17 -15.52
N ASP A 117 2.48 -6.67 -16.55
CA ASP A 117 2.40 -6.00 -17.85
C ASP A 117 1.77 -4.60 -17.77
N LYS A 118 0.81 -4.40 -16.84
CA LYS A 118 0.18 -3.09 -16.63
C LYS A 118 1.15 -2.08 -16.02
N TRP A 119 1.97 -2.51 -15.08
CA TRP A 119 3.03 -1.68 -14.49
C TRP A 119 4.13 -1.36 -15.51
N GLU A 120 4.58 -2.34 -16.29
CA GLU A 120 5.58 -2.14 -17.33
C GLU A 120 5.07 -1.20 -18.44
N ALA A 121 3.82 -1.37 -18.88
CA ALA A 121 3.17 -0.47 -19.84
C ALA A 121 2.97 0.97 -19.30
N ALA A 122 2.97 1.14 -17.97
CA ALA A 122 2.95 2.44 -17.31
C ALA A 122 4.35 3.05 -17.10
N GLY A 123 5.41 2.33 -17.52
CA GLY A 123 6.80 2.78 -17.51
C GLY A 123 7.57 2.41 -16.24
N PHE A 124 7.04 1.50 -15.41
CA PHE A 124 7.73 1.06 -14.20
C PHE A 124 8.67 -0.11 -14.49
N GLN A 125 9.85 -0.11 -13.87
CA GLN A 125 10.61 -1.34 -13.65
C GLN A 125 9.89 -2.18 -12.59
N VAL A 126 9.70 -3.47 -12.88
CA VAL A 126 8.94 -4.40 -12.03
C VAL A 126 9.82 -5.58 -11.63
N GLU A 127 9.87 -5.87 -10.34
CA GLU A 127 10.57 -7.03 -9.77
C GLU A 127 9.63 -7.82 -8.87
N GLU A 128 9.90 -9.13 -8.70
CA GLU A 128 9.21 -9.91 -7.67
C GLU A 128 9.93 -9.76 -6.32
N ALA A 129 9.15 -9.49 -5.28
CA ALA A 129 9.67 -9.41 -3.92
C ALA A 129 10.21 -10.77 -3.50
N ARG A 130 11.49 -10.82 -3.13
CA ARG A 130 12.09 -12.05 -2.60
C ARG A 130 11.48 -12.33 -1.24
N THR A 131 10.77 -13.45 -1.12
CA THR A 131 10.44 -14.05 0.17
C THR A 131 11.76 -14.49 0.81
N ARG A 132 12.20 -13.78 1.85
CA ARG A 132 13.23 -14.28 2.76
C ARG A 132 12.56 -15.01 3.90
#